data_AF-A0A3A8UFE7-F1
#
_entry.id   AF-A0A3A8UFE7-F1
#
_cell.length_a   1.000
_cell.length_b   1.000
_cell.length_c   1.000
_cell.angle_alpha   90.00
_cell.angle_beta   90.00
_cell.angle_gamma   90.00
#
_symmetry.space_group_name_H-M   'P 1'
#
loop_
_entity.id
_entity.type
_entity.pdbx_description
1 polymer ?
#
loop_
_entity_poly.entity_id
_entity_poly.type
_entity_poly.pdbx_seq_one_letter_code
_entity_poly.pdbx_strand_id
1 'polypeptide(L)'
;MKHQLPTHIWIGGQPYGLCRESMILPEQVRTLDRKRLRDYIGCLDKETMQAVDRGLVVSLGMKRAWPEEKKAEAKMPDRKK
;
A
#
# COMPACT_ATOMS: atom_id res chain seq x y z
N MET A 1 2.74 21.94 -10.73
CA MET A 1 2.56 21.05 -9.55
C MET A 1 1.25 20.31 -9.72
N LYS A 2 1.19 19.00 -9.46
CA LYS A 2 -0.10 18.29 -9.34
C LYS A 2 -0.75 18.71 -8.02
N HIS A 3 -2.05 18.99 -8.05
CA HIS A 3 -2.83 19.29 -6.85
C HIS A 3 -2.89 18.04 -5.97
N GLN A 4 -2.79 18.18 -4.64
CA GLN A 4 -2.93 17.04 -3.73
C GLN A 4 -4.36 16.49 -3.80
N LEU A 5 -4.50 15.27 -4.31
CA LEU A 5 -5.75 14.51 -4.29
C LEU A 5 -5.74 13.53 -3.11
N PRO A 6 -6.92 13.15 -2.59
CA PRO A 6 -7.01 12.16 -1.51
C PRO A 6 -6.47 10.78 -1.88
N THR A 7 -6.22 10.51 -3.18
CA THR A 7 -5.60 9.26 -3.66
C THR A 7 -4.08 9.29 -3.60
N HIS A 8 -3.47 10.47 -3.44
CA HIS A 8 -2.02 10.62 -3.48
C HIS A 8 -1.36 10.09 -2.20
N ILE A 9 -0.41 9.19 -2.36
CA ILE A 9 0.33 8.59 -1.24
C ILE A 9 1.79 8.97 -1.37
N TRP A 10 2.27 9.77 -0.43
CA TRP A 10 3.67 10.14 -0.35
C TRP A 10 4.53 8.98 0.12
N ILE A 11 5.65 8.77 -0.55
CA ILE A 11 6.66 7.78 -0.17
C ILE A 11 8.03 8.45 -0.07
N GLY A 12 8.66 8.32 1.11
CA GLY A 12 10.02 8.79 1.35
C GLY A 12 11.03 7.96 0.55
N GLY A 13 12.18 8.56 0.20
CA GLY A 13 13.19 7.86 -0.61
C GLY A 13 13.87 6.68 0.12
N GLN A 14 14.31 6.91 1.36
CA GLN A 14 15.29 6.04 2.03
C GLN A 14 14.81 4.68 2.56
N PRO A 15 13.52 4.37 2.81
CA PRO A 15 13.12 3.00 3.13
C PRO A 15 12.74 2.13 1.91
N TYR A 16 12.53 2.72 0.72
CA TYR A 16 11.91 2.02 -0.42
C TYR A 16 12.81 1.86 -1.65
N GLY A 17 14.12 2.10 -1.51
CA GLY A 17 15.08 1.97 -2.62
C GLY A 17 14.99 3.08 -3.67
N LEU A 18 14.36 4.21 -3.34
CA LEU A 18 14.18 5.34 -4.25
C LEU A 18 15.21 6.43 -3.97
N CYS A 19 15.85 6.94 -5.03
CA CYS A 19 16.83 8.03 -4.91
C CYS A 19 16.24 9.37 -4.45
N ARG A 20 14.91 9.53 -4.56
CA ARG A 20 14.20 10.78 -4.29
C ARG A 20 12.84 10.50 -3.65
N GLU A 21 12.36 11.47 -2.88
CA GLU A 21 10.97 11.47 -2.44
C GLU A 21 10.03 11.38 -3.64
N SER A 22 9.03 10.51 -3.52
CA SER A 22 8.16 10.14 -4.62
C SER A 22 6.71 10.05 -4.14
N MET A 23 5.79 9.85 -5.08
CA MET A 23 4.36 9.76 -4.83
C MET A 23 3.74 8.65 -5.66
N ILE A 24 2.95 7.79 -5.01
CA ILE A 24 2.14 6.77 -5.67
C ILE A 24 0.82 7.40 -6.09
N LEU A 25 0.41 7.11 -7.32
CA LEU A 25 -0.78 7.67 -7.97
C LEU A 25 -1.73 6.54 -8.40
N PRO A 26 -2.63 6.10 -7.50
CA PRO A 26 -3.58 5.02 -7.79
C PRO A 26 -4.43 5.27 -9.04
N GLU A 27 -4.75 6.53 -9.34
CA GLU A 27 -5.51 6.92 -10.53
C GLU A 27 -4.78 6.71 -11.86
N GLN A 28 -3.47 6.43 -11.79
CA GLN A 28 -2.63 6.16 -12.95
C GLN A 28 -2.28 4.68 -13.11
N VAL A 29 -2.97 3.78 -12.40
CA VAL A 29 -2.76 2.33 -12.50
C VAL A 29 -2.92 1.84 -13.95
N ARG A 30 -2.05 0.92 -14.37
CA ARG A 30 -2.08 0.30 -15.70
C ARG A 30 -1.74 -1.18 -15.60
N THR A 31 -2.42 -2.01 -16.42
CA THR A 31 -2.03 -3.41 -16.62
C THR A 31 -0.75 -3.47 -17.46
N LEU A 32 0.23 -4.25 -17.00
CA LEU A 32 1.52 -4.45 -17.66
C LEU A 32 1.74 -5.93 -17.94
N ASP A 33 2.28 -6.26 -19.10
CA ASP A 33 2.82 -7.58 -19.38
C ASP A 33 4.15 -7.80 -18.64
N ARG A 34 4.44 -9.05 -18.22
CA ARG A 34 5.63 -9.38 -17.42
C ARG A 34 6.94 -9.00 -18.11
N LYS A 35 7.02 -9.05 -19.45
CA LYS A 35 8.22 -8.67 -20.20
C LYS A 35 8.60 -7.19 -20.10
N ARG A 36 7.69 -6.35 -19.61
CA ARG A 36 7.92 -4.90 -19.42
C ARG A 36 8.54 -4.58 -18.06
N LEU A 37 8.49 -5.52 -17.10
CA LEU A 37 9.16 -5.36 -15.82
C LEU A 37 10.68 -5.47 -16.03
N ARG A 38 11.43 -4.60 -15.36
CA ARG A 38 12.90 -4.58 -15.39
C ARG A 38 13.42 -5.06 -14.04
N ASP A 39 14.31 -4.28 -13.43
CA ASP A 39 14.92 -4.59 -12.15
C ASP A 39 13.97 -4.32 -10.97
N TYR A 40 14.19 -5.04 -9.89
CA TYR A 40 13.53 -4.82 -8.62
C TYR A 40 14.14 -3.61 -7.91
N ILE A 41 13.29 -2.66 -7.48
CA ILE A 41 13.74 -1.42 -6.82
C ILE A 41 13.65 -1.55 -5.30
N GLY A 42 12.58 -2.14 -4.77
CA GLY A 42 12.33 -2.20 -3.33
C GLY A 42 10.94 -2.74 -2.98
N CYS A 43 10.62 -2.71 -1.69
CA CYS A 43 9.34 -3.16 -1.14
C CYS A 43 8.72 -2.04 -0.30
N LEU A 44 7.40 -1.92 -0.31
CA LEU A 44 6.67 -1.05 0.60
C LEU A 44 6.33 -1.82 1.89
N ASP A 45 6.31 -1.13 3.02
CA ASP A 45 5.83 -1.71 4.28
C ASP A 45 4.31 -1.92 4.26
N LYS A 46 3.82 -2.66 5.26
CA LYS A 46 2.41 -3.03 5.36
C LYS A 46 1.50 -1.81 5.52
N GLU A 47 1.92 -0.79 6.25
CA GLU A 47 1.11 0.40 6.52
C GLU A 47 0.92 1.23 5.24
N THR A 48 1.98 1.36 4.46
CA THR A 48 1.98 2.03 3.16
C THR A 48 1.15 1.26 2.14
N MET A 49 1.28 -0.08 2.10
CA MET A 49 0.43 -0.90 1.24
C MET A 49 -1.07 -0.79 1.60
N GLN A 50 -1.40 -0.69 2.89
CA GLN A 50 -2.79 -0.41 3.30
C GLN A 50 -3.28 0.98 2.86
N ALA A 51 -2.39 1.98 2.79
CA ALA A 51 -2.73 3.28 2.21
C ALA A 51 -2.98 3.17 0.71
N VAL A 52 -2.19 2.36 -0.01
CA VAL A 52 -2.39 2.05 -1.44
C VAL A 52 -3.74 1.40 -1.67
N ASP A 53 -4.13 0.40 -0.87
CA ASP A 53 -5.43 -0.26 -0.97
C ASP A 53 -6.58 0.73 -0.78
N ARG A 54 -6.50 1.60 0.23
CA ARG A 54 -7.49 2.67 0.46
C ARG A 54 -7.55 3.64 -0.72
N GLY A 55 -6.40 4.05 -1.24
CA GLY A 55 -6.29 4.92 -2.41
C GLY A 55 -6.90 4.31 -3.66
N LEU A 56 -6.71 3.01 -3.89
CA LEU A 56 -7.31 2.25 -4.99
C LEU A 56 -8.83 2.15 -4.87
N VAL A 57 -9.36 1.89 -3.67
CA VAL A 57 -10.82 1.85 -3.43
C VAL A 57 -11.47 3.18 -3.81
N VAL A 58 -10.86 4.30 -3.41
CA VAL A 58 -11.33 5.65 -3.79
C VAL A 58 -11.16 5.88 -5.30
N SER A 59 -9.98 5.59 -5.84
CA SER A 59 -9.66 5.82 -7.26
C SER A 59 -10.54 5.02 -8.22
N LEU A 60 -10.97 3.83 -7.83
CA LEU A 60 -11.80 2.95 -8.65
C LEU A 60 -13.30 3.07 -8.30
N GLY A 61 -13.67 3.93 -7.34
CA GLY A 61 -15.06 4.13 -6.92
C GLY A 61 -15.70 2.89 -6.28
N MET A 62 -14.91 2.02 -5.64
CA MET A 62 -15.39 0.78 -5.04
C MET A 62 -16.03 1.02 -3.66
N LYS A 63 -17.07 0.26 -3.32
CA LYS A 63 -17.60 0.20 -1.95
C LYS A 63 -16.75 -0.80 -1.15
N ARG A 64 -16.35 -0.49 0.09
CA ARG A 64 -15.59 -1.41 0.96
C ARG A 64 -16.37 -2.72 1.12
N ALA A 65 -15.91 -3.77 0.43
CA ALA A 65 -16.47 -5.12 0.52
C ALA A 65 -15.54 -6.11 1.24
N TRP A 66 -14.37 -5.66 1.72
CA TRP A 66 -13.42 -6.54 2.38
C TRP A 66 -13.66 -6.54 3.90
N PRO A 67 -14.02 -7.68 4.51
CA PRO A 67 -14.09 -7.79 5.96
C PRO A 67 -12.70 -7.53 6.54
N GLU A 68 -12.61 -6.64 7.53
CA GLU A 68 -11.35 -6.46 8.25
C GLU A 68 -11.04 -7.77 8.98
N GLU A 69 -9.88 -8.38 8.66
CA GLU A 69 -9.37 -9.50 9.42
C GLU A 69 -9.17 -9.03 10.86
N LYS A 70 -10.12 -9.38 11.73
CA LYS A 70 -10.01 -9.21 13.18
C LYS A 70 -8.76 -9.99 13.59
N LYS A 71 -7.70 -9.30 13.99
CA LYS A 71 -6.56 -9.94 14.66
C LYS A 71 -7.11 -10.67 15.88
N ALA A 72 -7.13 -12.00 15.83
CA ALA A 72 -7.40 -12.82 17.00
C ALA A 72 -6.24 -12.57 17.99
N GLU A 73 -6.55 -11.89 19.08
CA GLU A 73 -5.63 -11.73 20.21
C GLU A 73 -5.50 -13.11 20.88
N ALA A 74 -4.45 -13.85 20.53
CA ALA A 74 -4.12 -15.11 21.18
C ALA A 74 -3.59 -14.81 22.59
N LYS A 75 -4.51 -14.69 23.55
CA LYS A 75 -4.18 -14.65 24.97
C LYS A 75 -3.69 -16.04 25.38
N MET A 76 -2.37 -16.23 25.52
CA MET A 76 -1.81 -17.45 26.09
C MET A 76 -2.33 -17.63 27.53
N PRO A 77 -2.90 -18.77 27.90
CA PRO A 77 -3.27 -19.01 29.29
C PRO A 77 -2.00 -19.24 30.12
N ASP A 78 -1.93 -18.56 31.26
CA ASP A 78 -0.96 -18.80 32.33
C ASP A 78 -0.86 -20.31 32.61
N ARG A 79 0.33 -20.89 32.36
CA ARG A 79 0.63 -22.23 32.83
C ARG A 79 0.87 -22.15 34.34
N LYS A 80 -0.17 -22.35 35.14
CA LYS A 80 0.01 -22.80 36.53
C LYS A 80 0.53 -24.24 36.52
N LYS A 81 1.77 -24.43 36.97
CA LYS A 81 2.19 -25.63 37.70
C LYS A 81 3.16 -25.22 38.80
#